data_AF-A0ABD0RXH3-F1
#
_entry.id   AF-A0ABD0RXH3-F1
#
_cell.length_a   1.000
_cell.length_b   1.000
_cell.length_c   1.000
_cell.angle_alpha   90.00
_cell.angle_beta   90.00
_cell.angle_gamma   90.00
#
_symmetry.space_group_name_H-M   'P 1'
#
loop_
_entity.id
_entity.type
_entity.pdbx_description
1 polymer ?
#
loop_
_entity_poly.entity_id
_entity_poly.type
_entity_poly.pdbx_seq_one_letter_code
_entity_poly.pdbx_strand_id
1 'polypeptide(L)' 'DVTLDRDSAHPRLIISEDGKQVHCSDRYQLVPDTIERFDRVVCVLGRQGFSSGCHYWEVVV' A
#
# COMPACT_ATOMS: atom_id res chain seq x y z
N ASP A 1 -6.51 3.02 -13.13
CA ASP A 1 -5.48 2.02 -12.78
C ASP A 1 -5.09 2.25 -11.33
N VAL A 2 -5.19 1.24 -10.47
CA VAL A 2 -4.91 1.38 -9.03
C VAL A 2 -3.48 0.91 -8.76
N THR A 3 -2.71 1.75 -8.07
CA THR A 3 -1.37 1.42 -7.58
C THR A 3 -1.29 1.71 -6.09
N LEU A 4 -0.43 0.98 -5.39
CA LEU A 4 -0.24 1.08 -3.95
C LEU A 4 0.73 2.22 -3.61
N ASP A 5 0.42 2.95 -2.54
CA ASP A 5 1.27 4.00 -2.01
C ASP A 5 2.30 3.43 -1.01
N ARG A 6 3.58 3.51 -1.38
CA ARG A 6 4.70 3.00 -0.59
C ARG A 6 4.92 3.79 0.70
N ASP A 7 4.53 5.06 0.73
CA ASP A 7 4.71 5.91 1.92
C ASP A 7 3.67 5.57 2.99
N SER A 8 2.46 5.16 2.58
CA SER A 8 1.43 4.66 3.50
C SER A 8 1.70 3.25 4.04
N ALA A 9 2.48 2.44 3.32
CA ALA A 9 2.56 1.00 3.53
C ALA A 9 3.20 0.62 4.87
N HIS A 10 2.55 -0.28 5.60
CA HIS A 10 3.15 -0.82 6.82
C HIS A 10 4.52 -1.45 6.55
N PRO A 11 5.54 -1.29 7.42
CA PRO A 11 6.90 -1.79 7.17
C PRO A 11 7.04 -3.30 6.93
N ARG A 12 5.99 -4.10 7.16
CA ARG A 12 5.99 -5.54 6.83
C ARG A 12 5.53 -5.84 5.39
N LEU A 13 4.96 -4.87 4.69
CA LEU A 13 4.45 -5.02 3.34
C LEU A 13 5.56 -4.75 2.33
N ILE A 14 5.71 -5.67 1.37
CA ILE A 14 6.61 -5.51 0.24
C ILE A 14 5.75 -5.31 -1.00
N ILE A 15 5.94 -4.16 -1.66
CA ILE A 15 5.18 -3.76 -2.86
C ILE A 15 6.07 -4.00 -4.08
N SER A 16 5.50 -4.58 -5.14
CA SER A 16 6.20 -4.78 -6.42
C SER A 16 6.66 -3.46 -7.04
N GLU A 17 7.58 -3.53 -8.00
CA GLU A 17 8.11 -2.34 -8.68
C GLU A 17 7.01 -1.53 -9.38
N ASP A 18 6.05 -2.22 -10.01
CA ASP A 18 4.89 -1.62 -10.68
C ASP A 18 3.80 -1.10 -9.73
N GLY A 19 3.92 -1.38 -8.42
CA GLY A 19 2.95 -0.95 -7.41
C GLY A 19 1.61 -1.69 -7.45
N LYS A 20 1.50 -2.83 -8.15
CA LYS A 20 0.22 -3.57 -8.31
C LYS A 20 0.10 -4.81 -7.44
N GLN A 21 1.20 -5.26 -6.84
CA GLN A 21 1.22 -6.44 -5.99
C GLN A 21 1.75 -6.09 -4.61
N VAL A 22 1.27 -6.81 -3.61
CA VAL A 22 1.74 -6.69 -2.25
C VAL A 22 1.76 -8.06 -1.59
N HIS A 23 2.80 -8.32 -0.80
CA HIS A 23 2.83 -9.48 0.09
C HIS A 23 3.28 -9.06 1.49
N CYS A 24 2.78 -9.78 2.48
CA CYS A 24 3.17 -9.58 3.87
C CYS A 24 4.41 -10.44 4.16
N SER A 25 5.48 -9.79 4.61
CA SER A 25 6.69 -10.46 5.05
C SER A 25 6.66 -10.72 6.56
N ASP A 26 7.43 -11.73 6.99
CA ASP A 26 7.60 -12.06 8.41
C ASP A 26 8.50 -11.06 9.16
N ARG A 27 9.21 -10.18 8.44
CA ARG A 27 10.18 -9.23 8.98
C ARG A 27 9.78 -7.80 8.66
N TYR A 28 10.14 -6.88 9.54
CA TYR A 28 10.05 -5.46 9.25
C TYR A 28 11.12 -5.09 8.22
N GLN A 29 10.72 -4.39 7.17
CA GLN A 29 11.61 -3.80 6.18
C GLN A 29 12.19 -2.50 6.73
N LEU A 30 13.43 -2.21 6.35
CA LEU A 30 14.06 -0.93 6.67
C LEU A 30 13.56 0.14 5.69
N VAL A 31 12.49 0.84 6.09
CA VAL A 31 11.87 1.91 5.31
C VAL A 31 11.87 3.22 6.12
N PRO A 32 11.87 4.39 5.46
CA PRO A 32 11.76 5.68 6.15
C PRO A 32 10.45 5.77 6.93
N ASP A 33 10.51 6.37 8.12
CA ASP A 33 9.31 6.74 8.86
C ASP A 33 8.67 7.99 8.22
N THR A 34 7.38 7.92 7.94
CA THR A 34 6.61 8.99 7.30
C THR A 34 5.28 9.14 8.03
N ILE A 35 4.71 10.35 8.05
CA ILE A 35 3.48 10.62 8.81
C ILE A 35 2.28 9.85 8.25
N GLU A 36 2.36 9.45 6.98
CA GLU A 36 1.33 8.69 6.26
C GLU A 36 1.40 7.19 6.56
N ARG A 37 2.51 6.69 7.14
CA ARG A 37 2.77 5.26 7.26
C ARG A 37 1.91 4.60 8.34
N PHE A 38 1.31 3.47 7.99
CA PHE A 38 0.73 2.60 9.01
C PHE A 38 1.85 1.91 9.82
N ASP A 39 1.89 2.13 11.13
CA ASP A 39 2.88 1.53 12.03
C ASP A 39 2.30 0.41 12.92
N ARG A 40 0.98 0.42 13.11
CA ARG A 40 0.26 -0.51 14.01
C ARG A 40 -0.50 -1.62 13.29
N VAL A 41 -1.05 -1.35 12.10
CA VAL A 41 -1.87 -2.29 11.32
C VAL A 41 -1.20 -2.60 9.98
N VAL A 42 -1.25 -3.86 9.55
CA VAL A 42 -0.64 -4.31 8.29
C VAL A 42 -1.53 -3.89 7.11
N CYS A 43 -1.49 -2.60 6.77
CA CYS A 43 -2.31 -1.97 5.75
C CYS A 43 -1.45 -1.13 4.79
N VAL A 44 -2.03 -0.82 3.63
CA VAL A 44 -1.50 0.09 2.60
C VAL A 44 -2.69 0.73 1.87
N LEU A 45 -2.54 1.99 1.45
CA LEU A 45 -3.55 2.70 0.66
C LEU A 45 -3.27 2.58 -0.85
N GLY A 46 -4.32 2.74 -1.64
CA GLY A 46 -4.17 3.11 -3.04
C GLY A 46 -3.66 4.56 -3.14
N ARG A 47 -2.80 4.83 -4.13
CA ARG A 47 -2.16 6.14 -4.33
C ARG A 47 -3.13 7.26 -4.68
N GLN A 48 -4.22 6.92 -5.37
CA GLN A 48 -5.22 7.89 -5.80
C GLN A 48 -6.35 8.00 -4.77
N GLY A 49 -6.62 9.21 -4.28
CA GLY A 49 -7.85 9.52 -3.55
C GLY A 49 -8.98 9.93 -4.50
N PHE A 50 -10.22 9.55 -4.16
CA PHE A 50 -11.42 9.90 -4.93
C PHE A 50 -12.41 10.63 -4.02
N SER A 51 -12.91 11.79 -4.46
CA SER A 51 -13.88 12.60 -3.71
C SER A 51 -15.30 12.57 -4.31
N SER A 52 -15.47 12.02 -5.51
CA SER A 52 -16.74 11.89 -6.23
C SER A 52 -16.62 10.87 -7.38
N GLY A 53 -17.76 10.53 -8.00
CA GLY A 53 -17.84 9.62 -9.16
C GLY A 53 -18.09 8.15 -8.80
N CYS A 54 -17.95 7.26 -9.78
CA CYS A 54 -18.06 5.81 -9.64
C CYS A 54 -16.78 5.15 -10.13
N HIS A 55 -16.13 4.35 -9.28
CA HIS A 55 -14.83 3.74 -9.54
C HIS A 55 -14.88 2.24 -9.26
N TYR A 56 -14.08 1.47 -9.99
CA TYR A 56 -14.04 0.00 -9.89
C TYR A 56 -12.63 -0.51 -10.12
N TRP A 57 -12.26 -1.56 -9.38
CA TRP A 57 -11.04 -2.33 -9.57
C TRP A 57 -11.24 -3.76 -9.08
N GLU A 58 -10.43 -4.68 -9.58
CA GLU A 58 -10.38 -6.07 -9.15
C GLU A 58 -9.07 -6.34 -8.42
N VAL A 59 -9.08 -7.34 -7.53
CA VAL A 59 -7.91 -7.81 -6.80
C VAL A 59 -7.80 -9.32 -6.98
N VAL A 60 -6.63 -9.78 -7.41
CA VAL A 60 -6.30 -11.21 -7.45
C VAL A 60 -5.71 -11.59 -6.09
N VAL A 61 -6.18 -12.70 -5.51
CA VAL A 61 -5.82 -13.18 -4.17
C VAL A 61 -5.05 -14.49 -4.26
#